data_AF-X1ASS2-F1
#
_entry.id   AF-X1ASS2-F1
#
_cell.length_a   1.000
_cell.length_b   1.000
_cell.length_c   1.000
_cell.angle_alpha   90.00
_cell.angle_beta   90.00
_cell.angle_gamma   90.00
#
_symmetry.space_group_name_H-M   'P 1'
#
loop_
_entity.id
_entity.type
_entity.pdbx_description
1 polymer ?
#
loop_
_entity_poly.entity_id
_entity_poly.type
_entity_poly.pdbx_seq_one_letter_code
_entity_poly.pdbx_strand_id
1 'polypeptide(L)'
;IDGEVIIKKNMLHKCDPQGCKACVNICPVESFYIPESAEEVVKYGKIACNEKECFYCGACENSCPDDLIVVKRKNIQIIDPKKSGPYPWLEGWVNNIKEVLRKALIEGKEQVEIPSIEEHIKKIRVSKIEEVPQLSEEDKLKLKELNVKIQSLLQSSKIRYWIKDKKVDNILKELKKK
;
A
#
# COMPACT_ATOMS: atom_id res chain seq x y z
N ILE A 1 -24.31 -9.59 -12.58
CA ILE A 1 -23.13 -8.74 -12.83
C ILE A 1 -21.97 -9.56 -12.32
N ASP A 2 -20.99 -9.82 -13.17
CA ASP A 2 -19.78 -10.51 -12.73
C ASP A 2 -18.75 -9.46 -12.32
N GLY A 3 -17.78 -9.84 -11.52
CA GLY A 3 -16.77 -8.90 -11.07
C GLY A 3 -15.67 -9.58 -10.28
N GLU A 4 -14.72 -8.78 -9.84
CA GLU A 4 -13.68 -9.18 -8.91
C GLU A 4 -13.35 -8.01 -7.98
N VAL A 5 -13.09 -8.32 -6.71
CA VAL A 5 -12.63 -7.35 -5.72
C VAL A 5 -11.15 -7.57 -5.46
N ILE A 6 -10.34 -6.56 -5.72
CA ILE A 6 -8.89 -6.63 -5.56
C ILE A 6 -8.47 -5.77 -4.37
N ILE A 7 -7.79 -6.39 -3.40
CA ILE A 7 -7.20 -5.71 -2.25
C ILE A 7 -5.68 -5.62 -2.46
N LYS A 8 -5.13 -4.40 -2.49
CA LYS A 8 -3.71 -4.14 -2.76
C LYS A 8 -2.82 -4.58 -1.60
N LYS A 9 -2.31 -5.82 -1.66
CA LYS A 9 -1.49 -6.44 -0.60
C LYS A 9 -0.23 -5.65 -0.24
N ASN A 10 0.42 -5.01 -1.21
CA ASN A 10 1.63 -4.21 -1.01
C ASN A 10 1.42 -2.95 -0.13
N MET A 11 0.20 -2.41 -0.09
CA MET A 11 -0.14 -1.22 0.70
C MET A 11 -0.91 -1.53 1.98
N LEU A 12 -1.11 -2.83 2.30
CA LEU A 12 -1.91 -3.27 3.43
C LEU A 12 -1.36 -2.83 4.81
N HIS A 13 -0.11 -2.36 4.86
CA HIS A 13 0.46 -1.73 6.06
C HIS A 13 -0.31 -0.46 6.47
N LYS A 14 -0.88 0.29 5.51
CA LYS A 14 -1.71 1.49 5.77
C LYS A 14 -3.11 1.18 6.28
N CYS A 15 -3.60 -0.04 6.04
CA CYS A 15 -4.92 -0.46 6.48
C CYS A 15 -4.98 -0.60 8.00
N ASP A 16 -5.88 0.16 8.63
CA ASP A 16 -6.29 0.00 10.02
C ASP A 16 -7.71 -0.60 10.09
N PRO A 17 -7.86 -1.94 10.16
CA PRO A 17 -9.16 -2.59 10.27
C PRO A 17 -9.83 -2.39 11.63
N GLN A 18 -9.11 -2.02 12.68
CA GLN A 18 -9.70 -1.86 14.02
C GLN A 18 -10.27 -0.46 14.21
N GLY A 19 -9.60 0.57 13.67
CA GLY A 19 -10.06 1.96 13.73
C GLY A 19 -10.99 2.37 12.60
N CYS A 20 -10.58 2.18 11.33
CA CYS A 20 -11.27 2.78 10.19
C CYS A 20 -12.60 2.11 9.86
N LYS A 21 -12.59 0.78 9.65
CA LYS A 21 -13.78 -0.05 9.32
C LYS A 21 -14.69 0.46 8.19
N ALA A 22 -14.23 1.42 7.37
CA ALA A 22 -15.06 2.07 6.36
C ALA A 22 -15.66 1.07 5.36
N CYS A 23 -14.85 0.15 4.85
CA CYS A 23 -15.28 -0.87 3.89
C CYS A 23 -16.32 -1.86 4.46
N VAL A 24 -16.25 -2.16 5.76
CA VAL A 24 -17.21 -3.04 6.45
C VAL A 24 -18.53 -2.29 6.64
N ASN A 25 -18.47 -1.07 7.19
CA ASN A 25 -19.65 -0.28 7.53
C ASN A 25 -20.43 0.22 6.31
N ILE A 26 -19.74 0.52 5.20
CA ILE A 26 -20.39 1.01 3.98
C ILE A 26 -21.00 -0.12 3.14
N CYS A 27 -20.64 -1.38 3.41
CA CYS A 27 -21.04 -2.49 2.57
C CYS A 27 -22.53 -2.81 2.80
N PRO A 28 -23.41 -2.61 1.80
CA PRO A 28 -24.85 -2.81 2.00
C PRO A 28 -25.27 -4.28 2.09
N VAL A 29 -24.36 -5.21 1.77
CA VAL A 29 -24.57 -6.66 1.79
C VAL A 29 -23.61 -7.37 2.74
N GLU A 30 -22.90 -6.61 3.59
CA GLU A 30 -22.00 -7.15 4.62
C GLU A 30 -20.92 -8.12 4.10
N SER A 31 -20.60 -8.04 2.80
CA SER A 31 -19.61 -8.93 2.16
C SER A 31 -18.18 -8.70 2.65
N PHE A 32 -17.88 -7.55 3.27
CA PHE A 32 -16.55 -7.26 3.82
C PHE A 32 -16.48 -7.62 5.30
N TYR A 33 -15.42 -8.31 5.69
CA TYR A 33 -15.19 -8.73 7.07
C TYR A 33 -13.71 -8.62 7.47
N ILE A 34 -13.49 -8.62 8.78
CA ILE A 34 -12.15 -8.60 9.39
C ILE A 34 -11.88 -10.02 9.91
N PRO A 35 -10.86 -10.72 9.40
CA PRO A 35 -10.43 -12.01 9.92
C PRO A 35 -10.17 -11.99 11.43
N GLU A 36 -10.68 -12.98 12.16
CA GLU A 36 -10.58 -13.04 13.62
C GLU A 36 -9.45 -13.97 14.09
N SER A 37 -9.18 -15.04 13.34
CA SER A 37 -8.14 -16.02 13.68
C SER A 37 -6.81 -15.74 12.98
N ALA A 38 -5.70 -16.15 13.60
CA ALA A 38 -4.37 -16.03 13.00
C ALA A 38 -4.26 -16.76 11.65
N GLU A 39 -4.93 -17.90 11.51
CA GLU A 39 -4.98 -18.69 10.29
C GLU A 39 -5.67 -17.94 9.15
N GLU A 40 -6.80 -17.28 9.45
CA GLU A 40 -7.51 -16.46 8.47
C GLU A 40 -6.74 -15.20 8.10
N VAL A 41 -6.05 -14.57 9.05
CA VAL A 41 -5.19 -13.40 8.78
C VAL A 41 -4.06 -13.77 7.82
N VAL A 42 -3.47 -14.96 7.96
CA VAL A 42 -2.45 -15.46 7.02
C VAL A 42 -3.07 -15.75 5.64
N LYS A 43 -4.29 -16.30 5.60
CA LYS A 43 -4.96 -16.67 4.35
C LYS A 43 -5.47 -15.46 3.56
N TYR A 44 -6.17 -14.54 4.21
CA TYR A 44 -6.90 -13.45 3.56
C TYR A 44 -6.25 -12.08 3.77
N GLY A 45 -5.51 -11.89 4.87
CA GLY A 45 -4.89 -10.62 5.24
C GLY A 45 -5.63 -9.91 6.38
N LYS A 46 -5.46 -8.58 6.48
CA LYS A 46 -6.10 -7.75 7.52
C LYS A 46 -7.61 -7.55 7.33
N ILE A 47 -8.07 -7.60 6.09
CA ILE A 47 -9.47 -7.46 5.67
C ILE A 47 -9.72 -8.41 4.50
N ALA A 48 -10.96 -8.86 4.34
CA ALA A 48 -11.35 -9.80 3.31
C ALA A 48 -12.76 -9.47 2.77
N CYS A 49 -13.04 -9.91 1.54
CA CYS A 49 -14.35 -9.79 0.91
C CYS A 49 -14.87 -11.17 0.49
N ASN A 50 -16.09 -11.49 0.88
CA ASN A 50 -16.83 -12.64 0.38
C ASN A 50 -17.45 -12.29 -0.99
N GLU A 51 -16.73 -12.59 -2.06
CA GLU A 51 -17.17 -12.27 -3.43
C GLU A 51 -18.45 -13.01 -3.86
N LYS A 52 -18.88 -14.05 -3.13
CA LYS A 52 -20.16 -14.73 -3.40
C LYS A 52 -21.38 -13.87 -3.06
N GLU A 53 -21.25 -13.01 -2.07
CA GLU A 53 -22.32 -12.10 -1.61
C GLU A 53 -22.15 -10.68 -2.19
N CYS A 54 -20.97 -10.39 -2.74
CA CYS A 54 -20.67 -9.10 -3.34
C CYS A 54 -21.35 -8.95 -4.71
N PHE A 55 -22.10 -7.87 -4.89
CA PHE A 55 -22.65 -7.47 -6.20
C PHE A 55 -21.81 -6.38 -6.89
N TYR A 56 -20.57 -6.17 -6.43
CA TYR A 56 -19.58 -5.27 -7.03
C TYR A 56 -20.06 -3.81 -7.15
N CYS A 57 -20.70 -3.28 -6.10
CA CYS A 57 -21.26 -1.92 -6.12
C CYS A 57 -20.19 -0.81 -6.16
N GLY A 58 -18.98 -1.06 -5.63
CA GLY A 58 -17.89 -0.08 -5.56
C GLY A 58 -17.94 0.88 -4.38
N ALA A 59 -18.90 0.73 -3.46
CA ALA A 59 -18.98 1.59 -2.27
C ALA A 59 -17.74 1.46 -1.37
N CYS A 60 -17.21 0.24 -1.21
CA CYS A 60 -15.98 -0.03 -0.46
C CYS A 60 -14.74 0.64 -1.08
N GLU A 61 -14.61 0.60 -2.41
CA GLU A 61 -13.55 1.29 -3.16
C GLU A 61 -13.59 2.80 -2.92
N ASN A 62 -14.76 3.43 -3.08
CA ASN A 62 -14.90 4.87 -2.87
C ASN A 62 -14.77 5.31 -1.40
N SER A 63 -15.01 4.39 -0.45
CA SER A 63 -14.90 4.67 0.98
C SER A 63 -13.48 4.60 1.53
N CYS A 64 -12.55 3.99 0.77
CA CYS A 64 -11.21 3.70 1.28
C CYS A 64 -10.31 4.95 1.17
N PRO A 65 -9.87 5.56 2.28
CA PRO A 65 -9.04 6.78 2.22
C PRO A 65 -7.64 6.54 1.64
N ASP A 66 -7.17 5.28 1.62
CA ASP A 66 -5.86 4.86 1.12
C ASP A 66 -5.93 4.16 -0.25
N ASP A 67 -7.10 4.15 -0.91
CA ASP A 67 -7.33 3.50 -2.22
C ASP A 67 -6.84 2.04 -2.28
N LEU A 68 -7.06 1.28 -1.20
CA LEU A 68 -6.59 -0.11 -1.06
C LEU A 68 -7.46 -1.12 -1.79
N ILE A 69 -8.73 -0.79 -2.04
CA ILE A 69 -9.75 -1.67 -2.59
C ILE A 69 -10.06 -1.20 -4.01
N VAL A 70 -10.06 -2.12 -4.96
CA VAL A 70 -10.43 -1.87 -6.36
C VAL A 70 -11.53 -2.85 -6.74
N VAL A 71 -12.65 -2.34 -7.28
CA VAL A 71 -13.77 -3.17 -7.72
C VAL A 71 -13.85 -3.17 -9.23
N LYS A 72 -13.49 -4.31 -9.84
CA LYS A 72 -13.61 -4.49 -11.29
C LYS A 72 -14.93 -5.19 -11.60
N ARG A 73 -15.71 -4.61 -12.50
CA ARG A 73 -16.97 -5.19 -12.99
C ARG A 73 -16.75 -5.80 -14.36
N LYS A 74 -17.26 -7.01 -14.57
CA LYS A 74 -17.23 -7.77 -15.83
C LYS A 74 -18.67 -8.14 -16.20
N ASN A 75 -18.96 -8.30 -17.49
CA ASN A 75 -20.25 -8.82 -17.97
C ASN A 75 -21.50 -8.15 -17.34
N ILE A 76 -21.63 -6.84 -17.50
CA ILE A 76 -22.81 -6.11 -17.05
C ILE A 76 -23.96 -6.41 -18.03
N GLN A 77 -24.92 -7.22 -17.58
CA GLN A 77 -26.13 -7.46 -18.35
C GLN A 77 -27.10 -6.28 -18.14
N ILE A 78 -27.24 -5.46 -19.17
CA ILE A 78 -28.31 -4.47 -19.24
C ILE A 78 -29.43 -5.11 -20.04
N ILE A 79 -30.53 -5.41 -19.37
CA ILE A 79 -31.76 -5.76 -20.04
C ILE A 79 -32.33 -4.44 -20.55
N ASP A 80 -32.15 -4.17 -21.84
CA ASP A 80 -32.86 -3.08 -22.50
C ASP A 80 -34.35 -3.35 -22.34
N PRO A 81 -35.15 -2.47 -21.70
CA PRO A 81 -36.59 -2.55 -21.79
C PRO A 81 -36.91 -2.49 -23.28
N LYS A 82 -37.24 -3.66 -23.87
CA LYS A 82 -37.73 -3.79 -25.25
C LYS A 82 -38.59 -2.57 -25.53
N LYS A 83 -38.28 -1.78 -26.58
CA LYS A 83 -38.99 -0.54 -26.97
C LYS A 83 -40.50 -0.68 -26.76
N SER A 84 -40.98 -0.40 -25.56
CA SER A 84 -42.35 -0.62 -25.14
C SER A 84 -42.74 0.57 -24.30
N GLY A 85 -43.01 1.66 -25.01
CA GLY A 85 -43.65 2.86 -24.47
C GLY A 85 -43.06 4.14 -25.03
N PRO A 86 -43.90 5.18 -25.26
CA PRO A 86 -43.47 6.51 -25.71
C PRO A 86 -42.95 7.32 -24.52
N TYR A 87 -41.98 6.79 -23.79
CA TYR A 87 -41.48 7.43 -22.57
C TYR A 87 -40.35 8.41 -22.91
N PRO A 88 -40.50 9.73 -22.67
CA PRO A 88 -39.48 10.72 -23.03
C PRO A 88 -38.13 10.51 -22.33
N TRP A 89 -38.12 9.88 -21.16
CA TRP A 89 -36.88 9.60 -20.40
C TRP A 89 -36.11 8.37 -20.89
N LEU A 90 -36.69 7.55 -21.77
CA LEU A 90 -36.08 6.31 -22.24
C LEU A 90 -34.78 6.59 -23.00
N GLU A 91 -34.79 7.63 -23.84
CA GLU A 91 -33.60 8.06 -24.59
C GLU A 91 -32.50 8.56 -23.65
N GLY A 92 -32.86 9.34 -22.62
CA GLY A 92 -31.93 9.79 -21.59
C GLY A 92 -31.34 8.64 -20.78
N TRP A 93 -32.17 7.66 -20.41
CA TRP A 93 -31.75 6.45 -19.70
C TRP A 93 -30.78 5.61 -20.54
N VAL A 94 -31.10 5.37 -21.82
CA VAL A 94 -30.22 4.66 -22.76
C VAL A 94 -28.89 5.41 -22.94
N ASN A 95 -28.94 6.74 -23.08
CA ASN A 95 -27.74 7.56 -23.26
C ASN A 95 -26.84 7.53 -22.02
N ASN A 96 -27.40 7.67 -20.82
CA ASN A 96 -26.65 7.58 -19.56
C ASN A 96 -26.01 6.21 -19.37
N ILE A 97 -26.75 5.12 -19.63
CA ILE A 97 -26.18 3.77 -19.56
C ILE A 97 -25.03 3.60 -20.55
N LYS A 98 -25.19 4.07 -21.80
CA LYS A 98 -24.12 4.07 -22.80
C LYS A 98 -22.91 4.89 -22.35
N GLU A 99 -23.09 6.00 -21.64
CA GLU A 99 -22.00 6.80 -21.08
C GLU A 99 -21.27 6.10 -19.93
N VAL A 100 -22.00 5.49 -18.99
CA VAL A 100 -21.41 4.70 -17.89
C VAL A 100 -20.59 3.53 -18.46
N LEU A 101 -21.12 2.84 -19.47
CA LEU A 101 -20.39 1.79 -20.19
C LEU A 101 -19.17 2.34 -20.96
N ARG A 102 -19.29 3.52 -21.59
CA ARG A 102 -18.17 4.17 -22.30
C ARG A 102 -17.03 4.53 -21.35
N LYS A 103 -17.33 5.03 -20.15
CA LYS A 103 -16.31 5.33 -19.13
C LYS A 103 -15.58 4.07 -18.67
N ALA A 104 -16.30 2.97 -18.45
CA ALA A 104 -15.69 1.67 -18.15
C ALA A 104 -14.80 1.11 -19.28
N LEU A 105 -15.13 1.39 -20.56
CA LEU A 105 -14.30 1.03 -21.72
C LEU A 105 -13.06 1.93 -21.90
N ILE A 106 -13.13 3.21 -21.47
CA ILE A 106 -12.00 4.16 -21.57
C ILE A 106 -10.94 3.85 -20.51
N GLU A 107 -11.33 3.40 -19.31
CA GLU A 107 -10.40 2.86 -18.31
C GLU A 107 -9.74 1.53 -18.75
N GLY A 108 -10.35 0.85 -19.73
CA GLY A 108 -9.79 -0.33 -20.39
C GLY A 108 -8.91 -0.04 -21.62
N LYS A 109 -8.68 1.23 -21.99
CA LYS A 109 -7.60 1.52 -22.95
C LYS A 109 -6.28 1.17 -22.26
N GLU A 110 -5.52 0.27 -22.87
CA GLU A 110 -4.12 0.05 -22.51
C GLU A 110 -3.47 1.42 -22.32
N GLN A 111 -2.80 1.60 -21.18
CA GLN A 111 -1.99 2.78 -20.96
C GLN A 111 -1.14 2.96 -22.22
N VAL A 112 -1.24 4.12 -22.87
CA VAL A 112 -0.25 4.46 -23.89
C VAL A 112 1.08 4.31 -23.19
N GLU A 113 1.90 3.36 -23.62
CA GLU A 113 3.26 3.22 -23.13
C GLU A 113 3.96 4.54 -23.44
N ILE A 114 4.02 5.41 -22.43
CA ILE A 114 4.90 6.56 -22.47
C ILE A 114 6.28 5.96 -22.65
N PRO A 115 7.05 6.33 -23.70
CA PRO A 115 8.41 5.85 -23.88
C PRO A 115 9.14 5.95 -22.54
N SER A 116 9.57 4.79 -22.06
CA SER A 116 9.71 4.48 -20.65
C SER A 116 10.41 5.59 -19.86
N ILE A 117 9.66 6.20 -18.93
CA ILE A 117 10.26 6.95 -17.82
C ILE A 117 11.27 6.03 -17.08
N GLU A 118 11.09 4.71 -17.12
CA GLU A 118 12.04 3.74 -16.57
C GLU A 118 13.34 3.63 -17.38
N GLU A 119 13.37 3.90 -18.69
CA GLU A 119 14.61 4.00 -19.46
C GLU A 119 15.40 5.26 -19.06
N HIS A 120 14.72 6.38 -18.84
CA HIS A 120 15.33 7.59 -18.30
C HIS A 120 15.79 7.39 -16.85
N ILE A 121 14.97 6.79 -15.98
CA ILE A 121 15.35 6.46 -14.59
C ILE A 121 16.47 5.42 -14.54
N LYS A 122 16.48 4.40 -15.42
CA LYS A 122 17.60 3.44 -15.55
C LYS A 122 18.87 4.15 -15.98
N LYS A 123 18.82 4.99 -17.02
CA LYS A 123 19.99 5.78 -17.46
C LYS A 123 20.51 6.68 -16.34
N ILE A 124 19.61 7.34 -15.60
CA ILE A 124 19.98 8.19 -14.46
C ILE A 124 20.58 7.35 -13.32
N ARG A 125 19.98 6.18 -12.99
CA ARG A 125 20.53 5.24 -11.99
C ARG A 125 21.93 4.76 -12.37
N VAL A 126 22.13 4.34 -13.61
CA VAL A 126 23.43 3.86 -14.11
C VAL A 126 24.48 4.96 -14.02
N SER A 127 24.13 6.22 -14.29
CA SER A 127 25.05 7.37 -14.18
C SER A 127 25.37 7.81 -12.75
N LYS A 128 24.57 7.41 -11.74
CA LYS A 128 24.69 7.85 -10.34
C LYS A 128 25.15 6.78 -9.36
N ILE A 129 25.46 5.57 -9.83
CA ILE A 129 26.18 4.60 -9.00
C ILE A 129 27.64 5.05 -8.99
N GLU A 130 27.93 6.12 -8.26
CA GLU A 130 29.26 6.27 -7.69
C GLU A 130 29.46 5.04 -6.80
N GLU A 131 30.46 4.23 -7.10
CA GLU A 131 30.82 3.10 -6.26
C GLU A 131 31.09 3.65 -4.87
N VAL A 132 30.16 3.43 -3.94
CA VAL A 132 30.32 3.85 -2.55
C VAL A 132 31.62 3.20 -2.07
N PRO A 133 32.64 3.97 -1.69
CA PRO A 133 33.92 3.43 -1.27
C PRO A 133 33.69 2.38 -0.19
N GLN A 134 33.94 1.12 -0.53
CA GLN A 134 33.77 0.03 0.42
C GLN A 134 34.99 0.03 1.34
N LEU A 135 34.77 -0.04 2.65
CA LEU A 135 35.88 -0.22 3.60
C LEU A 135 36.62 -1.53 3.26
N SER A 136 37.95 -1.51 3.40
CA SER A 136 38.76 -2.73 3.34
C SER A 136 38.29 -3.71 4.44
N GLU A 137 38.52 -5.01 4.25
CA GLU A 137 38.16 -6.01 5.26
C GLU A 137 38.87 -5.77 6.61
N GLU A 138 40.10 -5.22 6.55
CA GLU A 138 40.84 -4.79 7.74
C GLU A 138 40.13 -3.67 8.50
N ASP A 139 39.64 -2.66 7.79
CA ASP A 139 38.95 -1.53 8.42
C ASP A 139 37.55 -1.92 8.92
N LYS A 140 36.88 -2.87 8.26
CA LYS A 140 35.64 -3.48 8.77
C LYS A 140 35.86 -4.19 10.08
N LEU A 141 37.00 -4.89 10.24
CA LEU A 141 37.34 -5.56 11.50
C LEU A 141 37.58 -4.54 12.62
N LYS A 142 38.41 -3.51 12.37
CA LYS A 142 38.65 -2.41 13.32
C LYS A 142 37.35 -1.71 13.74
N LEU A 143 36.46 -1.45 12.78
CA LEU A 143 35.16 -0.84 13.05
C LEU A 143 34.29 -1.72 13.94
N LYS A 144 34.28 -3.04 13.72
CA LYS A 144 33.54 -4.00 14.57
C LYS A 144 34.09 -3.98 16.00
N GLU A 145 35.40 -4.00 16.17
CA GLU A 145 36.03 -3.94 17.50
C GLU A 145 35.69 -2.63 18.23
N LEU A 146 35.80 -1.49 17.54
CA LEU A 146 35.41 -0.18 18.07
C LEU A 146 33.94 -0.13 18.46
N ASN A 147 33.04 -0.67 17.64
CA ASN A 147 31.61 -0.72 17.91
C ASN A 147 31.29 -1.53 19.18
N VAL A 148 31.92 -2.69 19.36
CA VAL A 148 31.76 -3.49 20.58
C VAL A 148 32.25 -2.72 21.81
N LYS A 149 33.42 -2.07 21.70
CA LYS A 149 33.97 -1.24 22.77
C LYS A 149 33.02 -0.11 23.15
N ILE A 150 32.48 0.62 22.17
CA ILE A 150 31.51 1.72 22.38
C ILE A 150 30.22 1.20 23.00
N GLN A 151 29.66 0.09 22.50
CA GLN A 151 28.43 -0.50 23.04
C GLN A 151 28.59 -0.88 24.51
N SER A 152 29.73 -1.47 24.90
CA SER A 152 30.03 -1.78 26.31
C SER A 152 30.12 -0.53 27.21
N LEU A 153 30.42 0.62 26.62
CA LEU A 153 30.59 1.90 27.32
C LEU A 153 29.23 2.60 27.47
N LEU A 154 28.38 2.52 26.45
CA LEU A 154 27.01 3.05 26.44
C LEU A 154 26.05 2.33 27.39
N GLN A 155 26.35 1.09 27.80
CA GLN A 155 25.57 0.38 28.81
C GLN A 155 25.57 1.12 30.17
N SER A 156 26.65 1.84 30.50
CA SER A 156 26.72 2.63 31.73
C SER A 156 25.79 3.85 31.66
N SER A 157 24.88 3.97 32.65
CA SER A 157 24.00 5.13 32.79
C SER A 157 24.79 6.44 32.95
N LYS A 158 25.90 6.41 33.70
CA LYS A 158 26.80 7.55 33.93
C LYS A 158 27.32 8.15 32.62
N ILE A 159 27.73 7.29 31.68
CA ILE A 159 28.23 7.71 30.37
C ILE A 159 27.11 8.35 29.55
N ARG A 160 25.91 7.77 29.54
CA ARG A 160 24.76 8.33 28.82
C ARG A 160 24.39 9.74 29.33
N TYR A 161 24.46 9.96 30.64
CA TYR A 161 24.30 11.29 31.22
C TYR A 161 25.42 12.25 30.81
N TRP A 162 26.68 11.81 30.78
CA TRP A 162 27.78 12.64 30.30
C TRP A 162 27.68 13.00 28.81
N ILE A 163 27.12 12.12 27.97
CA ILE A 163 26.84 12.42 26.56
C ILE A 163 25.77 13.51 26.46
N LYS A 164 24.68 13.38 27.24
CA LYS A 164 23.61 14.41 27.30
C LYS A 164 24.15 15.77 27.74
N ASP A 165 25.01 15.78 28.74
CA ASP A 165 25.63 16.99 29.31
C ASP A 165 26.83 17.52 28.48
N LYS A 166 27.19 16.86 27.36
CA LYS A 166 28.36 17.19 26.52
C LYS A 166 29.70 17.23 27.29
N LYS A 167 29.87 16.40 28.32
CA LYS A 167 31.10 16.30 29.15
C LYS A 167 32.16 15.44 28.45
N VAL A 168 32.72 15.95 27.35
CA VAL A 168 33.64 15.21 26.45
C VAL A 168 34.90 14.72 27.17
N ASP A 169 35.52 15.53 28.02
CA ASP A 169 36.76 15.17 28.73
C ASP A 169 36.59 13.95 29.64
N ASN A 170 35.44 13.84 30.29
CA ASN A 170 35.13 12.72 31.18
C ASN A 170 34.89 11.43 30.39
N ILE A 171 34.24 11.54 29.23
CA ILE A 171 34.02 10.41 28.32
C ILE A 171 35.36 9.91 27.77
N LEU A 172 36.25 10.82 27.34
CA LEU A 172 37.58 10.48 26.83
C LEU A 172 38.46 9.80 27.90
N LYS A 173 38.39 10.24 29.15
CA LYS A 173 39.11 9.60 30.27
C LYS A 173 38.63 8.16 30.50
N GLU A 174 37.33 7.90 30.43
CA GLU A 174 36.81 6.53 30.57
C GLU A 174 37.05 5.66 29.34
N LEU A 175 37.03 6.25 28.14
CA LEU A 175 37.31 5.55 26.89
C LEU A 175 38.78 5.10 26.79
N LYS A 176 39.70 5.79 27.48
CA LYS A 176 41.12 5.41 27.62
C LYS A 176 41.39 4.35 28.68
N LYS A 177 40.47 4.10 29.62
CA LYS A 177 40.64 3.12 30.71
C LYS A 177 40.22 1.69 30.31
N LYS A 178 39.30 1.58 29.36
CA LYS A 178 38.93 0.34 28.65
C LYS A 178 39.74 0.24 27.37
#